data_AF-C6DHU8-F1
#
_entry.id   AF-C6DHU8-F1
#
_cell.length_a   1.000
_cell.length_b   1.000
_cell.length_c   1.000
_cell.angle_alpha   90.00
_cell.angle_beta   90.00
_cell.angle_gamma   90.00
#
_symmetry.space_group_name_H-M   'P 1'
#
loop_
_entity.id
_entity.type
_entity.pdbx_description
1 polymer ?
#
loop_
_entity_poly.entity_id
_entity_poly.type
_entity_poly.pdbx_seq_one_letter_code
_entity_poly.pdbx_strand_id
1 'polypeptide(L)'
;MSNLKIILDACDVFISGQFVGFVSLDFYPACGLHTIVIRRVNFGHTENYSILVPAADWDYIHGLGLQSGDGILVPVVVDFDFDASHPLMWLSDRHEITKK
;
A
#
# COMPACT_ATOMS: atom_id res chain seq x y z
N MET A 1 -0.64 25.24 7.65
CA MET A 1 -0.47 23.88 7.08
C MET A 1 -1.83 23.33 6.65
N SER A 2 -2.46 23.92 5.63
CA SER A 2 -3.86 23.61 5.28
C SER A 2 -4.10 23.21 3.81
N ASN A 3 -3.07 23.17 2.96
CA ASN A 3 -3.27 22.82 1.53
C ASN A 3 -2.76 21.43 1.15
N LEU A 4 -1.65 20.94 1.72
CA LEU A 4 -1.10 19.64 1.31
C LEU A 4 -2.02 18.47 1.71
N LYS A 5 -2.62 18.54 2.91
CA LYS A 5 -3.57 17.54 3.41
C LYS A 5 -4.82 17.43 2.54
N ILE A 6 -5.41 18.57 2.13
CA ILE A 6 -6.60 18.61 1.26
C ILE A 6 -6.27 18.12 -0.16
N ILE A 7 -5.08 18.43 -0.67
CA ILE A 7 -4.61 17.95 -1.98
C ILE A 7 -4.40 16.42 -1.95
N LEU A 8 -3.93 15.87 -0.83
CA LEU A 8 -3.69 14.43 -0.67
C LEU A 8 -4.98 13.64 -0.33
N ASP A 9 -5.89 14.19 0.48
CA ASP A 9 -7.23 13.60 0.73
C ASP A 9 -8.04 13.45 -0.57
N ALA A 10 -7.79 14.31 -1.57
CA ALA A 10 -8.49 14.31 -2.84
C ALA A 10 -7.79 13.51 -3.96
N CYS A 11 -6.61 12.92 -3.72
CA CYS A 11 -5.81 12.27 -4.77
C CYS A 11 -5.30 10.91 -4.31
N ASP A 12 -5.66 9.85 -5.04
CA ASP A 12 -4.99 8.56 -4.93
C ASP A 12 -3.51 8.75 -5.24
N VAL A 13 -2.64 8.31 -4.33
CA VAL A 13 -1.20 8.39 -4.50
C VAL A 13 -0.70 7.05 -5.00
N PHE A 14 0.14 7.06 -6.04
CA PHE A 14 0.79 5.84 -6.50
C PHE A 14 2.14 5.65 -5.80
N ILE A 15 2.30 4.53 -5.10
CA ILE A 15 3.58 4.09 -4.55
C ILE A 15 4.22 3.12 -5.54
N SER A 16 5.41 3.47 -6.01
CA SER A 16 6.22 2.57 -6.84
C SER A 16 7.33 1.92 -6.02
N GLY A 17 7.58 0.64 -6.24
CA GLY A 17 8.71 -0.06 -5.64
C GLY A 17 8.78 -1.51 -6.11
N GLN A 18 9.52 -2.33 -5.39
CA GLN A 18 9.58 -3.77 -5.61
C GLN A 18 8.60 -4.48 -4.69
N PHE A 19 7.77 -5.35 -5.24
CA PHE A 19 6.96 -6.26 -4.44
C PHE A 19 7.87 -7.15 -3.61
N VAL A 20 7.63 -7.21 -2.31
CA VAL A 20 8.38 -8.09 -1.40
C VAL A 20 7.60 -9.37 -1.17
N GLY A 21 6.31 -9.24 -0.87
CA GLY A 21 5.44 -10.34 -0.51
C GLY A 21 4.17 -9.84 0.14
N PHE A 22 3.30 -10.78 0.48
CA PHE A 22 2.12 -10.51 1.28
C PHE A 22 2.35 -10.89 2.74
N VAL A 23 1.77 -10.11 3.65
CA VAL A 23 1.76 -10.41 5.09
C VAL A 23 0.33 -10.36 5.59
N SER A 24 -0.07 -11.38 6.36
CA SER A 24 -1.35 -11.39 7.07
C SER A 24 -1.13 -10.93 8.51
N LEU A 25 -1.96 -10.00 8.96
CA LEU A 25 -2.02 -9.49 10.31
C LEU A 25 -3.33 -9.98 10.94
N ASP A 26 -3.23 -10.75 12.02
CA ASP A 26 -4.41 -11.19 12.75
C ASP A 26 -4.96 -10.03 13.59
N PHE A 27 -6.14 -9.50 13.23
CA PHE A 27 -6.84 -8.52 14.05
C PHE A 27 -8.01 -9.19 14.79
N TYR A 28 -7.97 -9.11 16.12
CA TYR A 28 -8.95 -9.75 17.00
C TYR A 28 -10.34 -9.08 16.87
N PRO A 29 -11.46 -9.83 16.79
CA PRO A 29 -11.57 -11.26 17.08
C PRO A 29 -11.51 -12.21 15.87
N ALA A 30 -11.57 -11.73 14.61
CA ALA A 30 -11.59 -12.62 13.44
C ALA A 30 -11.36 -11.92 12.09
N CYS A 31 -10.77 -10.72 12.07
CA CYS A 31 -10.57 -9.99 10.82
C CYS A 31 -9.09 -10.08 10.46
N GLY A 32 -8.73 -11.04 9.61
CA GLY A 32 -7.40 -11.03 8.98
C GLY A 32 -7.26 -9.76 8.15
N LEU A 33 -6.31 -8.90 8.51
CA LEU A 33 -5.90 -7.77 7.68
C LEU A 33 -4.77 -8.26 6.79
N HIS A 34 -4.98 -8.21 5.48
CA HIS A 34 -3.92 -8.55 4.54
C HIS A 34 -3.15 -7.30 4.16
N THR A 35 -1.86 -7.45 3.91
CA THR A 35 -1.00 -6.34 3.50
C THR A 35 -0.14 -6.72 2.30
N ILE A 36 0.06 -5.75 1.41
CA ILE A 36 1.07 -5.79 0.35
C ILE A 36 2.32 -5.09 0.88
N VAL A 37 3.45 -5.77 0.89
CA VAL A 37 4.72 -5.16 1.27
C VAL A 37 5.47 -4.72 0.02
N ILE A 38 5.76 -3.43 -0.07
CA ILE A 38 6.54 -2.82 -1.14
C ILE A 38 7.83 -2.27 -0.57
N ARG A 39 8.94 -2.63 -1.20
CA ARG A 39 10.25 -2.05 -0.91
C ARG A 39 10.53 -0.89 -1.85
N ARG A 40 10.67 0.31 -1.30
CA ARG A 40 11.10 1.50 -2.03
C ARG A 40 12.60 1.71 -1.82
N VAL A 41 13.31 2.01 -2.90
CA VAL A 41 14.72 2.41 -2.87
C VAL A 41 14.80 3.87 -3.27
N ASN A 42 15.05 4.76 -2.32
CA ASN A 42 15.27 6.18 -2.57
C ASN A 42 16.71 6.53 -2.18
N PHE A 43 17.54 6.91 -3.16
CA PHE A 43 18.90 7.42 -2.92
C PHE A 43 19.77 6.55 -1.99
N GLY A 44 19.66 5.22 -2.10
CA GLY A 44 20.42 4.26 -1.29
C GLY A 44 19.77 3.89 0.04
N HIS A 45 18.69 4.56 0.45
CA HIS A 45 17.85 4.14 1.57
C HIS A 45 16.76 3.19 1.09
N THR A 46 16.61 2.10 1.83
CA THR A 46 15.66 1.04 1.52
C THR A 46 14.62 0.99 2.63
N GLU A 47 13.38 1.32 2.31
CA GLU A 47 12.27 1.31 3.25
C GLU A 47 11.16 0.40 2.74
N ASN A 48 10.56 -0.35 3.66
CA ASN A 48 9.41 -1.20 3.36
C ASN A 48 8.13 -0.48 3.79
N TYR A 49 7.20 -0.34 2.87
CA TYR A 49 5.86 0.13 3.13
C TYR A 49 4.90 -1.05 3.15
N SER A 50 4.07 -1.13 4.18
CA SER A 50 2.98 -2.10 4.28
C SER A 50 1.69 -1.38 3.91
N ILE A 51 1.01 -1.87 2.88
CA ILE A 51 -0.23 -1.30 2.37
C ILE A 51 -1.35 -2.24 2.77
N LEU A 52 -2.33 -1.73 3.51
CA LEU A 52 -3.49 -2.49 3.95
C LEU A 52 -4.40 -2.79 2.77
N VAL A 53 -4.80 -4.06 2.66
CA VAL A 53 -5.72 -4.57 1.65
C VAL A 53 -7.07 -4.84 2.31
N PRO A 54 -8.16 -4.22 1.83
CA PRO A 54 -9.50 -4.59 2.26
C PRO A 54 -9.76 -6.07 1.98
N ALA A 55 -10.44 -6.77 2.91
CA ALA A 55 -10.69 -8.20 2.77
C ALA A 55 -11.45 -8.56 1.47
N ALA A 56 -12.31 -7.66 0.97
CA ALA A 56 -13.05 -7.84 -0.27
C ALA A 56 -12.16 -7.90 -1.52
N ASP A 57 -10.99 -7.25 -1.48
CA ASP A 57 -10.07 -7.13 -2.63
C ASP A 57 -8.95 -8.17 -2.59
N TRP A 58 -8.87 -8.94 -1.51
CA TRP A 58 -7.76 -9.85 -1.25
C TRP A 58 -7.60 -10.93 -2.32
N ASP A 59 -8.67 -11.62 -2.68
CA ASP A 59 -8.63 -12.70 -3.67
C ASP A 59 -8.23 -12.18 -5.06
N TYR A 60 -8.69 -10.98 -5.41
CA TYR A 60 -8.30 -10.31 -6.65
C TYR A 60 -6.80 -10.00 -6.68
N ILE A 61 -6.27 -9.38 -5.62
CA ILE A 61 -4.85 -9.01 -5.53
C ILE A 61 -3.96 -10.24 -5.53
N HIS A 62 -4.32 -11.27 -4.77
CA HIS A 62 -3.57 -12.51 -4.73
C HIS A 62 -3.57 -13.21 -6.11
N GLY A 63 -4.66 -13.07 -6.87
CA GLY A 63 -4.80 -13.54 -8.24
C GLY A 63 -3.91 -12.83 -9.29
N LEU A 64 -3.32 -11.67 -8.98
CA LEU A 64 -2.43 -10.94 -9.90
C LEU A 64 -1.10 -11.65 -10.16
N GLY A 65 -0.77 -12.70 -9.40
CA GLY A 65 0.45 -13.49 -9.58
C GLY A 65 1.73 -12.65 -9.44
N LEU A 66 1.76 -11.73 -8.47
CA LEU A 66 2.94 -10.92 -8.15
C LEU A 66 4.05 -11.81 -7.57
N GLN A 67 5.29 -11.61 -8.03
CA GLN A 67 6.47 -12.33 -7.56
C GLN A 67 7.45 -11.40 -6.84
N SER A 68 8.10 -11.91 -5.80
CA SER A 68 9.06 -11.11 -5.03
C SER A 68 10.16 -10.56 -5.96
N GLY A 69 10.37 -9.24 -5.93
CA GLY A 69 11.26 -8.52 -6.83
C GLY A 69 10.56 -7.82 -8.01
N ASP A 70 9.30 -8.15 -8.31
CA ASP A 70 8.51 -7.48 -9.36
C ASP A 70 8.46 -5.98 -9.11
N GLY A 71 8.76 -5.18 -10.13
CA GLY A 71 8.48 -3.75 -10.09
C GLY A 71 6.97 -3.53 -10.14
N ILE A 72 6.39 -2.89 -9.14
CA ILE A 72 4.95 -2.62 -9.10
C ILE A 72 4.66 -1.15 -8.80
N LEU A 73 3.48 -0.72 -9.24
CA LEU A 73 2.86 0.54 -8.90
C LEU A 73 1.54 0.23 -8.19
N VAL A 74 1.41 0.63 -6.93
CA VAL A 74 0.20 0.39 -6.13
C VAL A 74 -0.48 1.72 -5.81
N PRO A 75 -1.76 1.87 -6.18
CA PRO A 75 -2.54 3.04 -5.81
C PRO A 75 -2.96 2.93 -4.35
N VAL A 76 -2.74 3.99 -3.58
CA VAL A 76 -3.07 4.03 -2.16
C VAL A 76 -3.79 5.31 -1.77
N VAL A 77 -4.66 5.17 -0.77
CA VAL A 77 -5.16 6.26 0.05
C VAL A 77 -4.24 6.36 1.27
N VAL A 78 -3.75 7.56 1.56
CA VAL A 78 -2.82 7.80 2.67
C VAL A 78 -3.50 8.69 3.71
N ASP A 79 -3.64 8.16 4.92
CA ASP A 79 -4.11 8.93 6.07
C ASP A 79 -2.91 9.47 6.86
N PHE A 80 -2.70 10.78 6.75
CA PHE A 80 -1.63 11.53 7.43
C PHE A 80 -2.03 12.05 8.82
N ASP A 81 -3.27 11.81 9.28
CA ASP A 81 -3.61 12.04 10.70
C ASP A 81 -2.96 10.99 11.61
N PHE A 82 -2.55 9.86 11.04
CA PHE A 82 -1.63 8.92 11.65
C PHE A 82 -0.18 9.40 11.41
N ASP A 83 0.66 9.43 12.45
CA ASP A 83 2.06 9.92 12.48
C ASP A 83 2.69 10.15 11.09
N ALA A 84 3.05 11.40 10.77
CA ALA A 84 3.61 11.75 9.47
C ALA A 84 4.89 10.98 9.09
N SER A 85 5.59 10.41 10.07
CA SER A 85 6.76 9.55 9.86
C SER A 85 6.37 8.13 9.44
N HIS A 86 5.15 7.70 9.77
CA HIS A 86 4.60 6.36 9.53
C HIS A 86 3.10 6.46 9.16
N PRO A 87 2.77 7.13 8.04
CA PRO A 87 1.38 7.33 7.68
C PRO A 87 0.68 6.01 7.40
N LEU A 88 -0.62 5.94 7.69
CA LEU A 88 -1.41 4.75 7.45
C LEU A 88 -1.81 4.70 5.98
N MET A 89 -1.49 3.61 5.29
CA MET A 89 -1.73 3.46 3.85
C MET A 89 -2.68 2.30 3.57
N TRP A 90 -3.67 2.58 2.74
CA TRP A 90 -4.71 1.64 2.33
C TRP A 90 -4.71 1.54 0.83
N LEU A 91 -5.02 0.36 0.30
CA LEU A 91 -5.25 0.22 -1.13
C LEU A 91 -6.41 1.11 -1.57
N SER A 92 -6.22 1.83 -2.68
CA SER A 92 -7.31 2.55 -3.33
C SER A 92 -8.08 1.61 -4.26
N ASP A 93 -9.40 1.63 -4.17
CA ASP A 93 -10.33 0.88 -5.02
C ASP A 93 -10.55 1.55 -6.40
N ARG A 94 -10.02 2.76 -6.59
CA ARG A 94 -10.25 3.57 -7.79
C ARG A 94 -9.33 3.24 -8.95
N HIS A 95 -8.22 2.55 -8.68
CA HIS A 95 -7.18 2.29 -9.66
C HIS A 95 -6.62 0.88 -9.48
N GLU A 96 -6.14 0.27 -10.56
CA GLU A 96 -5.57 -1.08 -10.53
C GLU A 96 -4.07 -1.06 -10.17
N ILE A 97 -3.60 -2.15 -9.56
CA ILE A 97 -2.17 -2.40 -9.37
C ILE A 97 -1.52 -2.69 -10.73
N THR A 98 -0.47 -1.95 -11.07
CA THR A 98 0.23 -2.12 -12.35
C THR A 98 1.59 -2.76 -12.14
N LYS A 99 1.91 -3.82 -12.90
CA LYS A 99 3.27 -4.38 -13.00
C LYS A 99 4.12 -3.54 -13.97
N LYS A 100 5.38 -3.30 -13.64
CA LYS A 100 6.37 -2.61 -14.49
C LYS A 100 7.17 -3.57 -15.34
#